data_AF-A0A090VTI0-F1
#
_entry.id   AF-A0A090VTI0-F1
#
_cell.length_a   1.000
_cell.length_b   1.000
_cell.length_c   1.000
_cell.angle_alpha   90.00
_cell.angle_beta   90.00
_cell.angle_gamma   90.00
#
_symmetry.space_group_name_H-M   'P 1'
#
loop_
_entity.id
_entity.type
_entity.pdbx_description
1 polymer ?
#
loop_
_entity_poly.entity_id
_entity_poly.type
_entity_poly.pdbx_seq_one_letter_code
_entity_poly.pdbx_strand_id
1 'polypeptide(L)'
;MAKKELAAGETLKVDTGCIVGFDHTVDYDIEFIGGIKNTVFGGEGLFFAKLQGPGTVFVQSLPFSRLAGRVLASAPRSGGKNKGEGSILGGLGDLLDGDNRF
;
A
#
# COMPACT_ATOMS: atom_id res chain seq x y z
N MET A 1 -1.52 -18.50 5.10
CA MET A 1 -2.58 -18.79 4.11
C MET A 1 -3.76 -19.34 4.87
N ALA A 2 -4.97 -18.89 4.57
CA ALA A 2 -6.21 -19.32 5.22
C ALA A 2 -7.16 -19.90 4.17
N LYS A 3 -7.87 -20.97 4.53
CA LYS A 3 -8.93 -21.61 3.74
C LYS A 3 -10.27 -21.25 4.39
N LYS A 4 -11.26 -20.85 3.59
CA LYS A 4 -12.64 -20.61 4.02
C LYS A 4 -13.58 -21.36 3.10
N GLU A 5 -14.50 -22.14 3.67
CA GLU A 5 -15.63 -22.71 2.94
C GLU A 5 -16.81 -21.76 3.07
N LEU A 6 -17.42 -21.43 1.94
CA LEU A 6 -18.60 -20.58 1.84
C LEU A 6 -19.81 -21.47 1.56
N ALA A 7 -20.84 -21.34 2.39
CA ALA A 7 -22.15 -21.92 2.10
C ALA A 7 -22.82 -21.19 0.91
N ALA A 8 -23.87 -21.78 0.36
CA ALA A 8 -24.64 -21.14 -0.72
C ALA A 8 -25.18 -19.78 -0.26
N GLY A 9 -24.84 -18.72 -1.01
CA GLY A 9 -25.21 -17.35 -0.69
C GLY A 9 -24.34 -16.66 0.38
N GLU A 10 -23.47 -17.38 1.09
CA GLU A 10 -22.52 -16.78 2.03
C GLU A 10 -21.51 -15.92 1.27
N THR A 11 -21.28 -14.70 1.74
CA THR A 11 -20.40 -13.73 1.09
C THR A 11 -19.18 -13.45 1.95
N LEU A 12 -18.00 -13.49 1.33
CA LEU A 12 -16.74 -13.05 1.88
C LEU A 12 -16.25 -11.82 1.10
N LYS A 13 -15.96 -10.73 1.82
CA LYS A 13 -15.29 -9.55 1.25
C LYS A 13 -13.82 -9.57 1.63
N VAL A 14 -12.92 -9.51 0.66
CA VAL A 14 -11.47 -9.60 0.86
C VAL A 14 -10.75 -8.62 -0.07
N ASP A 15 -9.57 -8.15 0.34
CA ASP A 15 -8.69 -7.38 -0.54
C ASP A 15 -8.31 -8.23 -1.76
N THR A 16 -8.42 -7.66 -2.96
CA THR A 16 -8.16 -8.38 -4.22
C THR A 16 -6.74 -8.98 -4.26
N GLY A 17 -5.74 -8.31 -3.69
CA GLY A 17 -4.35 -8.79 -3.66
C GLY A 17 -4.09 -9.89 -2.63
N CYS A 18 -5.07 -10.18 -1.77
CA CYS A 18 -5.01 -11.27 -0.80
C CYS A 18 -5.63 -12.57 -1.33
N ILE A 19 -6.27 -12.56 -2.49
CA ILE A 19 -6.86 -13.79 -3.06
C ILE A 19 -5.76 -14.64 -3.67
N VAL A 20 -5.68 -15.90 -3.25
CA VAL A 20 -4.78 -16.90 -3.84
C VAL A 20 -5.52 -17.73 -4.88
N GLY A 21 -6.79 -18.05 -4.63
CA GLY A 21 -7.65 -18.80 -5.54
C GLY A 21 -8.98 -19.17 -4.88
N PHE A 22 -9.94 -19.61 -5.68
CA PHE A 22 -11.25 -20.06 -5.23
C PHE A 22 -11.85 -21.05 -6.22
N ASP A 23 -12.81 -21.85 -5.77
CA ASP A 23 -13.52 -22.81 -6.62
C ASP A 23 -14.35 -22.10 -7.70
N HIS A 24 -14.51 -22.72 -8.87
CA HIS A 24 -15.30 -22.19 -9.98
C HIS A 24 -16.78 -21.94 -9.65
N THR A 25 -17.28 -22.52 -8.56
CA THR A 25 -18.66 -22.35 -8.07
C THR A 25 -18.84 -21.07 -7.25
N VAL A 26 -17.76 -20.38 -6.90
CA VAL A 26 -17.78 -19.11 -6.17
C VAL A 26 -17.95 -17.96 -7.15
N ASP A 27 -18.98 -17.15 -6.94
CA ASP A 27 -19.22 -15.92 -7.69
C ASP A 27 -18.21 -14.84 -7.23
N TYR A 28 -17.58 -14.16 -8.19
CA TYR A 28 -16.54 -13.16 -7.95
C TYR A 28 -16.92 -11.83 -8.60
N ASP A 29 -16.93 -10.77 -7.78
CA ASP A 29 -17.16 -9.41 -8.23
C ASP A 29 -16.15 -8.43 -7.57
N ILE A 30 -15.79 -7.36 -8.27
CA ILE A 30 -14.86 -6.34 -7.76
C ILE A 30 -15.66 -5.08 -7.38
N GLU A 31 -15.73 -4.81 -6.09
CA GLU A 31 -16.32 -3.60 -5.55
C GLU A 31 -15.23 -2.53 -5.35
N PHE A 32 -15.31 -1.45 -6.14
CA PHE A 32 -14.55 -0.24 -5.89
C PHE A 32 -15.15 0.54 -4.71
N ILE A 33 -14.36 0.80 -3.67
CA ILE A 33 -14.74 1.80 -2.67
C ILE A 33 -14.37 3.18 -3.22
N GLY A 34 -15.32 3.81 -3.89
CA GLY A 34 -15.19 5.21 -4.31
C GLY A 34 -15.21 6.16 -3.11
N GLY A 35 -14.22 7.04 -3.01
CA GLY A 35 -14.20 8.15 -2.06
C GLY A 35 -12.81 8.58 -1.65
N ILE A 36 -12.68 9.85 -1.24
CA ILE A 36 -11.46 10.57 -0.82
C ILE A 36 -10.62 9.84 0.28
N LYS A 37 -11.12 8.73 0.83
CA LYS A 37 -10.37 7.80 1.69
C LYS A 37 -9.37 6.90 0.92
N ASN A 38 -9.40 6.86 -0.41
CA ASN A 38 -8.41 6.16 -1.25
C ASN A 38 -6.97 6.63 -1.02
N THR A 39 -6.78 7.82 -0.45
CA THR A 39 -5.46 8.41 -0.21
C THR A 39 -4.82 7.95 1.12
N VAL A 40 -5.58 7.34 2.04
CA VAL A 40 -5.10 7.04 3.41
C VAL A 40 -4.16 5.82 3.46
N PHE A 41 -4.12 4.99 2.42
CA PHE A 41 -3.18 3.87 2.28
C PHE A 41 -1.97 4.18 1.40
N GLY A 42 -1.57 5.45 1.27
CA GLY A 42 -0.33 5.82 0.57
C GLY A 42 -0.43 5.84 -0.96
N GLY A 43 -1.65 5.95 -1.52
CA GLY A 43 -1.87 6.12 -2.96
C GLY A 43 -2.23 4.84 -3.73
N GLU A 44 -2.22 3.67 -3.08
CA GLU A 44 -2.77 2.43 -3.64
C GLU A 44 -4.29 2.39 -3.35
N GLY A 45 -5.13 2.47 -4.39
CA GLY A 45 -6.58 2.40 -4.23
C GLY A 45 -7.04 1.13 -3.50
N LEU A 46 -8.11 1.22 -2.71
CA LEU A 46 -8.63 0.07 -1.97
C LEU A 46 -9.75 -0.63 -2.77
N PHE A 47 -9.44 -1.81 -3.29
CA PHE A 47 -10.37 -2.65 -4.06
C PHE A 47 -10.75 -3.87 -3.21
N PHE A 48 -12.04 -4.08 -2.99
CA PHE A 48 -12.51 -5.32 -2.38
C PHE A 48 -13.08 -6.24 -3.44
N ALA A 49 -12.71 -7.50 -3.37
CA ALA A 49 -13.40 -8.58 -4.05
C ALA A 49 -14.52 -9.10 -3.15
N LYS A 50 -15.70 -9.27 -3.73
CA LYS A 50 -16.82 -9.99 -3.15
C LYS A 50 -16.81 -11.41 -3.71
N LEU A 51 -16.70 -12.40 -2.83
CA LEU A 51 -16.72 -13.81 -3.14
C LEU A 51 -17.98 -14.43 -2.53
N GLN A 52 -18.89 -14.97 -3.34
CA GLN A 52 -20.14 -15.56 -2.86
C GLN A 52 -20.22 -17.05 -3.16
N GLY A 53 -20.46 -17.86 -2.14
CA GLY A 53 -20.51 -19.31 -2.24
C GLY A 53 -21.74 -19.85 -2.98
N PRO A 54 -21.77 -21.16 -3.23
CA PRO A 54 -21.01 -22.18 -2.50
C PRO A 54 -19.60 -22.45 -3.04
N GLY A 55 -18.65 -22.77 -2.17
CA GLY A 55 -17.31 -23.23 -2.57
C GLY A 55 -16.19 -22.85 -1.59
N THR A 56 -14.97 -23.22 -1.94
CA THR A 56 -13.76 -22.92 -1.15
C THR A 56 -13.07 -21.66 -1.66
N VAL A 57 -12.60 -20.83 -0.75
CA VAL A 57 -11.74 -19.68 -1.01
C VAL A 57 -10.43 -19.82 -0.24
N PHE A 58 -9.30 -19.52 -0.90
CA PHE A 58 -7.97 -19.42 -0.31
C PHE A 58 -7.49 -17.98 -0.31
N VAL A 59 -7.11 -17.48 0.87
CA VAL A 59 -6.63 -16.10 1.07
C VAL A 59 -5.29 -16.04 1.80
N GLN A 60 -4.56 -14.95 1.56
CA GLN A 60 -3.32 -14.59 2.23
C GLN A 60 -3.52 -13.33 3.08
N SER A 61 -2.73 -13.17 4.14
CA SER A 61 -2.85 -12.07 5.10
C SER A 61 -2.24 -10.75 4.63
N LEU A 62 -1.15 -10.82 3.87
CA LEU A 62 -0.43 -9.66 3.36
C LEU A 62 -0.27 -9.78 1.85
N PRO A 63 -0.90 -8.90 1.05
CA PRO A 63 -0.61 -8.81 -0.37
C PRO A 63 0.85 -8.43 -0.57
N PHE A 64 1.46 -8.98 -1.62
CA PHE A 64 2.87 -8.71 -1.92
C PHE A 64 3.17 -7.22 -2.12
N SER A 65 2.23 -6.45 -2.70
CA SER A 65 2.34 -4.99 -2.85
C SER A 65 2.53 -4.28 -1.50
N ARG A 66 1.70 -4.60 -0.50
CA ARG A 66 1.83 -4.04 0.85
C ARG A 66 3.13 -4.45 1.54
N LEU A 67 3.58 -5.69 1.31
CA LEU A 67 4.89 -6.12 1.81
C LEU A 67 6.02 -5.33 1.14
N ALA A 68 5.98 -5.16 -0.17
CA ALA A 68 6.97 -4.39 -0.94
C ALA A 68 7.00 -2.92 -0.51
N GLY A 69 5.83 -2.28 -0.32
CA GLY A 69 5.74 -0.93 0.23
C GLY A 69 6.31 -0.81 1.63
N ARG A 70 6.07 -1.79 2.51
CA ARG A 70 6.69 -1.84 3.85
C ARG A 70 8.20 -2.02 3.77
N VAL A 71 8.69 -2.92 2.93
CA VAL A 71 10.13 -3.14 2.74
C VAL A 71 10.79 -1.86 2.18
N LEU A 72 10.19 -1.19 1.19
CA LEU A 72 10.70 0.06 0.63
C LEU A 72 10.70 1.20 1.66
N ALA A 73 9.64 1.32 2.47
CA ALA A 73 9.56 2.30 3.55
C ALA A 73 10.58 2.04 4.68
N SER A 74 10.95 0.77 4.87
CA SER A 74 11.92 0.33 5.88
C SER A 74 13.36 0.25 5.36
N ALA A 75 13.54 0.29 4.03
CA ALA A 75 14.85 0.19 3.42
C ALA A 75 15.65 1.45 3.78
N PRO A 76 16.91 1.31 4.25
CA PRO A 76 17.78 2.46 4.42
C PRO A 76 17.90 3.15 3.07
N ARG A 77 17.71 4.48 3.02
CA ARG A 77 18.03 5.30 1.85
C ARG A 77 19.54 5.21 1.61
N SER A 78 19.99 4.12 1.02
CA SER A 78 21.40 3.87 0.75
C SER A 78 21.77 4.61 -0.54
N GLY A 79 22.22 5.85 -0.36
CA GLY A 79 23.36 6.37 -1.12
C GLY A 79 23.09 7.15 -2.40
N GLY A 80 22.74 8.42 -2.26
CA GLY A 80 23.11 9.47 -3.21
C GLY A 80 23.75 10.63 -2.47
N LYS A 81 25.06 10.58 -2.23
CA LYS A 81 25.82 11.67 -1.59
C LYS A 81 26.38 12.59 -2.68
N ASN A 82 25.76 13.75 -2.89
CA ASN A 82 26.35 15.01 -3.39
C ASN A 82 25.41 16.13 -2.91
N LYS A 83 25.73 16.76 -1.77
CA LYS A 83 26.45 18.04 -1.69
C LYS A 83 25.56 19.21 -2.15
N GLY A 84 25.14 20.02 -1.19
CA GLY A 84 24.48 21.31 -1.43
C GLY A 84 23.19 21.46 -0.61
N GLU A 85 23.32 22.19 0.49
CA GLU A 85 22.33 23.11 1.08
C GLU A 85 20.82 22.91 0.83
N GLY A 86 20.08 22.95 1.93
CA GLY A 86 18.61 22.99 1.86
C GLY A 86 17.92 22.72 3.19
N SER A 87 18.69 22.47 4.27
CA SER A 87 18.15 22.63 5.62
C SER A 87 17.96 24.12 5.84
N ILE A 88 16.81 24.50 6.38
CA ILE A 88 16.29 25.83 6.74
C ILE A 88 17.26 26.73 7.54
N LEU A 89 18.47 26.24 7.82
CA LEU A 89 19.62 26.90 8.44
C LEU A 89 20.61 27.49 7.41
N GLY A 90 20.59 27.06 6.14
CA GLY A 90 21.48 27.57 5.09
C GLY A 90 21.18 29.02 4.69
N GLY A 91 19.91 29.42 4.70
CA GLY A 91 19.52 30.81 4.41
C GLY A 91 19.84 31.82 5.53
N LEU A 92 20.10 31.35 6.75
CA LEU A 92 20.50 32.21 7.88
C LEU A 92 22.02 32.32 8.02
N GLY A 93 22.78 31.33 7.54
CA GLY A 93 24.25 31.37 7.54
C GLY A 93 24.83 32.38 6.56
N ASP A 94 24.20 32.55 5.40
CA ASP A 94 24.67 33.44 4.32
C ASP A 94 24.50 34.95 4.66
N LEU A 95 23.68 35.28 5.65
CA LEU A 95 23.51 36.65 6.17
C LEU A 95 24.48 36.98 7.32
N LEU A 96 25.13 35.98 7.93
CA LEU A 96 26.07 36.18 9.03
C LEU A 96 27.54 36.07 8.59
N ASP A 97 27.82 35.43 7.45
CA ASP A 97 29.20 35.18 6.95
C ASP A 97 29.56 36.07 5.74
N GLY A 98 28.86 37.18 5.57
CA GLY A 98 28.85 37.99 4.35
C GLY A 98 29.23 39.45 4.51
N ASP A 99 30.22 39.81 5.34
CA ASP A 99 30.97 41.06 5.11
C ASP A 99 32.34 41.05 5.81
N ASN A 100 33.41 40.74 5.06
CA ASN A 100 34.74 41.19 5.44
C ASN A 100 35.74 41.14 4.27
N ARG A 101 35.48 41.85 3.16
CA ARG A 101 36.54 42.17 2.17
C ARG A 101 36.30 43.52 1.49
N PHE A 102 37.21 44.44 1.82
CA PHE A 102 37.53 45.79 1.29
C PHE A 102 36.95 46.99 2.02
#